data_AF-A0A0R2P2L2-F1
#
_entry.id   AF-A0A0R2P2L2-F1
#
_cell.length_a   1.000
_cell.length_b   1.000
_cell.length_c   1.000
_cell.angle_alpha   90.00
_cell.angle_beta   90.00
_cell.angle_gamma   90.00
#
_symmetry.space_group_name_H-M   'P 1'
#
loop_
_entity.id
_entity.type
_entity.pdbx_description
1 polymer ?
#
loop_
_entity_poly.entity_id
_entity_poly.type
_entity_poly.pdbx_seq_one_letter_code
_entity_poly.pdbx_strand_id
1 'polypeptide(L)'
;MFTIFTAWGYEVSALELSAVITSFTAVLLGARGVRMTWPWYLLSASLYALFFYQVDLIASALLQFVFIAAAIWGWLGWKKSGVLPRYMNNKERLIWLSALITSWLITAPALENIGAAATLPDSFLLISSTLAQAAMVLQRNETWIAWIVI
;
A
#
# COMPACT_ATOMS: atom_id res chain seq x y z
N MET A 1 9.64 22.60 1.88
CA MET A 1 8.45 22.11 2.58
C MET A 1 8.03 23.12 3.64
N PHE A 2 6.73 23.31 3.90
CA PHE A 2 6.25 24.10 5.03
C PHE A 2 6.16 23.19 6.27
N THR A 3 6.92 23.48 7.31
CA THR A 3 6.95 22.72 8.57
C THR A 3 5.79 23.14 9.47
N ILE A 4 5.03 22.17 9.99
CA ILE A 4 3.93 22.44 10.94
C ILE A 4 4.43 22.38 12.38
N PHE A 5 5.20 21.34 12.72
CA PHE A 5 5.75 21.17 14.05
C PHE A 5 7.03 20.33 14.01
N THR A 6 7.78 20.36 15.11
CA THR A 6 8.97 19.52 15.31
C THR A 6 8.70 18.53 16.42
N ALA A 7 9.00 17.25 16.20
CA ALA A 7 8.89 16.19 17.20
C ALA A 7 10.17 15.37 17.23
N TRP A 8 10.76 15.19 18.42
CA TRP A 8 12.05 14.48 18.60
C TRP A 8 13.18 14.95 17.68
N GLY A 9 13.20 16.25 17.35
CA GLY A 9 14.21 16.85 16.45
C GLY A 9 13.92 16.64 14.96
N TYR A 10 12.81 16.01 14.59
CA TYR A 10 12.35 15.86 13.21
C TYR A 10 11.26 16.88 12.88
N GLU A 11 11.43 17.58 11.75
CA GLU A 11 10.45 18.55 11.25
C GLU A 11 9.36 17.88 10.44
N VAL A 12 8.13 17.90 10.94
CA VAL A 12 6.97 17.34 10.25
C VAL A 12 6.38 18.38 9.32
N SER A 13 6.42 18.08 8.03
CA SER A 13 5.87 18.98 7.00
C SER A 13 4.34 18.91 6.93
N ALA A 14 3.72 19.95 6.37
CA ALA A 14 2.28 19.93 6.09
C ALA A 14 1.88 18.86 5.09
N LEU A 15 2.75 18.55 4.12
CA LEU A 15 2.51 17.48 3.16
C LEU A 15 2.49 16.12 3.86
N GLU A 16 3.50 15.85 4.68
CA GLU A 16 3.62 14.61 5.45
C GLU A 16 2.43 14.43 6.40
N LEU A 17 2.10 15.46 7.18
CA LEU A 17 0.98 15.39 8.11
C LEU A 17 -0.35 15.15 7.38
N SER A 18 -0.56 15.80 6.24
CA SER A 18 -1.76 15.59 5.42
C SER A 18 -1.83 14.17 4.86
N ALA A 19 -0.70 13.62 4.41
CA ALA A 19 -0.60 12.23 3.95
C ALA A 19 -0.95 11.25 5.08
N VAL A 20 -0.43 11.47 6.29
CA VAL A 20 -0.72 10.63 7.47
C VAL A 20 -2.20 10.68 7.85
N ILE A 21 -2.81 11.87 7.92
CA ILE A 21 -4.23 12.02 8.30
C ILE A 21 -5.16 11.36 7.27
N THR A 22 -4.86 11.56 5.98
CA THR A 22 -5.66 10.97 4.89
C THR A 22 -5.52 9.45 4.86
N SER A 23 -4.30 8.93 5.07
CA SER A 23 -4.01 7.49 5.20
C SER A 23 -4.75 6.86 6.36
N PHE A 24 -4.63 7.44 7.56
CA PHE A 24 -5.32 6.94 8.75
C PHE A 24 -6.83 6.90 8.55
N THR A 25 -7.39 7.94 7.95
CA THR A 25 -8.81 7.99 7.57
C THR A 25 -9.17 6.87 6.59
N ALA A 26 -8.34 6.65 5.56
CA ALA A 26 -8.54 5.60 4.58
C ALA A 26 -8.56 4.21 5.23
N VAL A 27 -7.60 3.93 6.12
CA VAL A 27 -7.51 2.66 6.87
C VAL A 27 -8.72 2.46 7.78
N LEU A 28 -9.16 3.47 8.53
CA LEU A 28 -10.36 3.37 9.37
C LEU A 28 -11.61 3.06 8.56
N LEU A 29 -11.78 3.70 7.41
CA LEU A 29 -12.90 3.44 6.51
C LEU A 29 -12.79 2.04 5.88
N GLY A 30 -11.58 1.60 5.54
CA GLY A 30 -11.30 0.27 5.01
C GLY A 30 -11.64 -0.82 6.03
N ALA A 31 -11.27 -0.60 7.29
CA ALA A 31 -11.60 -1.49 8.42
C ALA A 31 -13.11 -1.57 8.69
N ARG A 32 -13.82 -0.46 8.49
CA ARG A 32 -15.29 -0.43 8.53
C ARG A 32 -15.96 -0.98 7.28
N GLY A 33 -15.18 -1.36 6.26
CA GLY A 33 -15.70 -1.96 5.03
C GLY A 33 -16.50 -1.00 4.13
N VAL A 34 -16.32 0.32 4.30
CA VAL A 34 -17.07 1.30 3.50
C VAL A 34 -16.33 1.66 2.21
N ARG A 35 -17.07 1.77 1.10
CA ARG A 35 -16.51 2.11 -0.22
C ARG A 35 -15.78 3.45 -0.25
N MET A 36 -16.14 4.37 0.65
CA MET A 36 -15.46 5.66 0.77
C MET A 36 -13.99 5.55 1.18
N THR A 37 -13.49 4.39 1.62
CA THR A 37 -12.05 4.18 1.82
C THR A 37 -11.21 4.53 0.58
N TRP A 38 -11.74 4.27 -0.63
CA TRP A 38 -10.95 4.35 -1.85
C TRP A 38 -10.55 5.77 -2.30
N PRO A 39 -11.44 6.78 -2.28
CA PRO A 39 -11.03 8.17 -2.50
C PRO A 39 -9.99 8.66 -1.50
N TRP A 40 -10.09 8.24 -0.23
CA TRP A 40 -9.10 8.59 0.79
C TRP A 40 -7.77 7.89 0.55
N TYR A 41 -7.77 6.62 0.13
CA TYR A 41 -6.57 5.91 -0.31
C TYR A 41 -5.91 6.59 -1.51
N LEU A 42 -6.70 6.99 -2.51
CA LEU A 42 -6.19 7.69 -3.71
C LEU A 42 -5.51 9.01 -3.34
N LEU A 43 -6.16 9.81 -2.49
CA LEU A 43 -5.60 11.07 -2.00
C LEU A 43 -4.33 10.84 -1.19
N SER A 44 -4.37 9.90 -0.24
CA SER A 44 -3.22 9.53 0.60
C SER A 44 -2.04 9.07 -0.24
N ALA A 45 -2.23 8.13 -1.17
CA ALA A 45 -1.17 7.62 -2.01
C ALA A 45 -0.58 8.72 -2.92
N SER A 46 -1.40 9.64 -3.43
CA SER A 46 -0.92 10.78 -4.22
C SER A 46 -0.05 11.73 -3.38
N LEU A 47 -0.43 12.01 -2.13
CA LEU A 47 0.35 12.85 -1.22
C LEU A 47 1.66 12.15 -0.83
N TYR A 48 1.63 10.85 -0.53
CA TYR A 48 2.84 10.09 -0.24
C TYR A 48 3.76 9.97 -1.47
N ALA A 49 3.22 9.89 -2.68
CA ALA A 49 4.04 9.82 -3.89
C ALA A 49 4.89 11.09 -4.02
N LEU A 50 4.26 12.25 -3.82
CA LEU A 50 4.93 13.55 -3.80
C LEU A 50 5.93 13.67 -2.64
N PHE A 51 5.55 13.22 -1.44
CA PHE A 51 6.43 13.28 -0.26
C PHE A 51 7.69 12.43 -0.47
N PHE A 52 7.53 11.15 -0.83
CA PHE A 52 8.65 10.23 -1.03
C PHE A 52 9.57 10.66 -2.17
N TYR A 53 9.03 11.26 -3.22
CA TYR A 53 9.85 11.86 -4.27
C TYR A 53 10.70 13.03 -3.75
N GLN A 54 10.17 13.87 -2.85
CA GLN A 54 10.90 15.02 -2.29
C GLN A 54 12.03 14.62 -1.33
N VAL A 55 11.97 13.43 -0.74
CA VAL A 55 13.00 12.90 0.18
C VAL A 55 13.86 11.80 -0.46
N ASP A 56 13.89 11.73 -1.79
CA ASP A 56 14.67 10.79 -2.60
C ASP A 56 14.39 9.29 -2.32
N LEU A 57 13.22 8.97 -1.78
CA LEU A 57 12.74 7.59 -1.57
C LEU A 57 11.97 7.09 -2.79
N ILE A 58 12.70 6.91 -3.91
CA ILE A 58 12.11 6.59 -5.22
C ILE A 58 11.32 5.27 -5.21
N ALA A 59 11.82 4.23 -4.55
CA ALA A 59 11.11 2.95 -4.45
C ALA A 59 9.74 3.10 -3.75
N SER A 60 9.70 3.84 -2.64
CA SER A 60 8.47 4.14 -1.90
C SER A 60 7.51 5.01 -2.71
N ALA A 61 8.03 5.98 -3.48
CA ALA A 61 7.24 6.82 -4.38
C ALA A 61 6.60 5.99 -5.51
N LEU A 62 7.36 5.07 -6.11
CA LEU A 62 6.87 4.17 -7.15
C LEU A 62 5.77 3.23 -6.64
N LEU A 63 5.93 2.70 -5.42
CA LEU A 63 4.90 1.87 -4.78
C LEU A 63 3.57 2.62 -4.62
N GLN A 64 3.58 3.94 -4.44
CA GLN A 64 2.33 4.71 -4.36
C GLN A 64 1.49 4.65 -5.62
N PHE A 65 2.10 4.50 -6.81
CA PHE A 65 1.34 4.32 -8.06
C PHE A 65 0.57 3.00 -8.08
N VAL A 66 1.10 1.95 -7.43
CA VAL A 66 0.38 0.70 -7.22
C VAL A 66 -0.86 0.94 -6.34
N PHE A 67 -0.71 1.71 -5.26
CA PHE A 67 -1.83 2.04 -4.38
C PHE A 67 -2.86 2.96 -5.05
N ILE A 68 -2.43 3.89 -5.90
CA ILE A 68 -3.32 4.70 -6.74
C ILE A 68 -4.14 3.81 -7.67
N ALA A 69 -3.50 2.88 -8.39
CA ALA A 69 -4.18 1.95 -9.27
C ALA A 69 -5.16 1.05 -8.50
N ALA A 70 -4.75 0.55 -7.34
CA ALA A 70 -5.60 -0.24 -6.46
C ALA A 70 -6.77 0.57 -5.91
N ALA A 71 -6.59 1.87 -5.61
CA ALA A 71 -7.67 2.73 -5.15
C ALA A 71 -8.73 2.92 -6.23
N ILE A 72 -8.31 3.11 -7.48
CA ILE A 72 -9.22 3.17 -8.63
C ILE A 72 -9.95 1.83 -8.79
N TRP A 73 -9.22 0.71 -8.77
CA TRP A 73 -9.80 -0.62 -8.92
C TRP A 73 -10.80 -0.95 -7.80
N GLY A 74 -10.43 -0.66 -6.56
CA GLY A 74 -11.28 -0.83 -5.39
C GLY A 74 -12.53 0.04 -5.44
N TRP A 75 -12.39 1.31 -5.84
CA TRP A 75 -13.54 2.19 -6.03
C TRP A 75 -14.52 1.61 -7.03
N LEU A 76 -14.05 1.10 -8.17
CA LEU A 76 -14.91 0.50 -9.19
C LEU A 76 -15.50 -0.85 -8.78
N GLY A 77 -14.74 -1.66 -8.02
CA GLY A 77 -15.11 -3.03 -7.64
C GLY A 77 -16.02 -3.14 -6.42
N TRP A 78 -15.94 -2.22 -5.46
CA TRP A 78 -16.75 -2.30 -4.25
C TRP A 78 -18.18 -1.79 -4.47
N LYS A 79 -19.16 -2.46 -3.85
CA LYS A 79 -20.57 -2.03 -3.91
C LYS A 79 -20.76 -0.75 -3.11
N LYS A 80 -21.79 0.05 -3.47
CA LYS A 80 -22.17 1.25 -2.70
C LYS A 80 -22.51 0.93 -1.24
N SER A 81 -23.05 -0.25 -0.98
CA SER A 81 -23.36 -0.75 0.36
C SER A 81 -22.12 -1.18 1.16
N GLY A 82 -20.93 -1.15 0.58
CA GLY A 82 -19.69 -1.60 1.20
C GLY A 82 -19.20 -2.96 0.68
N VAL A 83 -18.24 -3.50 1.43
CA VAL A 83 -17.56 -4.77 1.14
C VAL A 83 -18.45 -5.99 1.40
N LEU A 84 -18.24 -7.05 0.62
CA LEU A 84 -18.75 -8.41 0.82
C LEU A 84 -17.56 -9.33 1.15
N PRO A 85 -17.13 -9.38 2.41
CA PRO A 85 -15.90 -10.05 2.80
C PRO A 85 -16.02 -11.57 2.64
N ARG A 86 -14.96 -12.20 2.15
CA ARG A 86 -14.86 -13.66 2.05
C ARG A 86 -13.43 -14.11 2.35
N TYR A 87 -13.29 -15.22 3.07
CA TYR A 87 -12.00 -15.88 3.26
C TYR A 87 -11.55 -16.62 2.01
N MET A 88 -10.25 -16.57 1.73
CA MET A 88 -9.64 -17.42 0.71
C MET A 88 -9.76 -18.90 1.10
N ASN A 89 -10.00 -19.77 0.12
CA ASN A 89 -9.85 -21.20 0.31
C ASN A 89 -8.36 -21.60 0.24
N ASN A 90 -8.02 -22.84 0.59
CA ASN A 90 -6.63 -23.30 0.63
C ASN A 90 -5.91 -23.24 -0.72
N LYS A 91 -6.64 -23.44 -1.83
CA LYS A 91 -6.06 -23.32 -3.18
C LYS A 91 -5.72 -21.87 -3.50
N GLU A 92 -6.63 -20.95 -3.21
CA GLU A 92 -6.38 -19.51 -3.33
C GLU A 92 -5.17 -19.11 -2.46
N ARG A 93 -5.14 -19.48 -1.18
CA ARG A 93 -3.98 -19.20 -0.30
C ARG A 93 -2.66 -19.70 -0.87
N LEU A 94 -2.62 -20.92 -1.39
CA LEU A 94 -1.42 -21.48 -2.01
C LEU A 94 -1.01 -20.70 -3.27
N ILE A 95 -1.97 -20.32 -4.11
CA ILE A 95 -1.70 -19.49 -5.30
C ILE A 95 -1.12 -18.14 -4.88
N TRP A 96 -1.72 -17.46 -3.91
CA TRP A 96 -1.25 -16.16 -3.43
C TRP A 96 0.14 -16.24 -2.78
N LEU A 97 0.40 -17.27 -1.97
CA LEU A 97 1.73 -17.53 -1.41
C LEU A 97 2.77 -17.82 -2.50
N SER A 98 2.40 -18.63 -3.50
CA SER A 98 3.29 -18.91 -4.63
C SER A 98 3.57 -17.65 -5.45
N ALA A 99 2.56 -16.80 -5.66
CA ALA A 99 2.71 -15.52 -6.37
C ALA A 99 3.63 -14.56 -5.61
N LEU A 100 3.53 -14.51 -4.27
CA LEU A 100 4.44 -13.75 -3.42
C LEU A 100 5.88 -14.23 -3.58
N ILE A 101 6.13 -15.53 -3.38
CA ILE A 101 7.49 -16.09 -3.42
C ILE A 101 8.10 -15.95 -4.81
N THR A 102 7.36 -16.32 -5.86
CA THR A 102 7.86 -16.25 -7.24
C THR A 102 8.12 -14.81 -7.67
N SER A 103 7.20 -13.88 -7.41
CA SER A 103 7.39 -12.47 -7.76
C SER A 103 8.53 -11.85 -6.97
N TRP A 104 8.70 -12.21 -5.69
CA TRP A 104 9.83 -11.75 -4.87
C TRP A 104 11.17 -12.25 -5.42
N LEU A 105 11.28 -13.54 -5.75
CA LEU A 105 12.49 -14.13 -6.34
C LEU A 105 12.85 -13.54 -7.71
N ILE A 106 11.87 -13.11 -8.50
CA ILE A 106 12.10 -12.45 -9.80
C ILE A 106 12.49 -10.97 -9.61
N THR A 107 11.85 -10.28 -8.66
CA THR A 107 12.01 -8.83 -8.49
C THR A 107 13.30 -8.50 -7.74
N ALA A 108 13.77 -9.37 -6.83
CA ALA A 108 15.01 -9.13 -6.09
C ALA A 108 16.26 -8.99 -7.01
N PRO A 109 16.53 -9.89 -7.98
CA PRO A 109 17.63 -9.71 -8.95
C PRO A 109 17.41 -8.53 -9.91
N ALA A 110 16.15 -8.22 -10.26
CA ALA A 110 15.83 -7.10 -11.13
C ALA A 110 16.14 -5.75 -10.46
N LEU A 111 15.87 -5.62 -9.16
CA LEU A 111 16.21 -4.44 -8.36
C LEU A 111 17.72 -4.30 -8.11
N GLU A 112 18.45 -5.42 -8.03
CA GLU A 112 19.91 -5.44 -7.92
C GLU A 112 20.58 -4.82 -9.15
N ASN A 113 20.07 -5.12 -10.35
CA ASN A 113 20.58 -4.53 -11.60
C ASN A 113 20.32 -3.02 -11.73
N ILE A 114 19.39 -2.46 -10.93
CA ILE A 114 19.05 -1.04 -10.92
C ILE A 114 19.80 -0.29 -9.80
N GLY A 115 20.62 -0.99 -9.00
CA GLY A 115 21.44 -0.40 -7.95
C GLY A 115 20.70 -0.09 -6.65
N ALA A 116 19.58 -0.77 -6.37
CA ALA A 116 18.89 -0.64 -5.09
C ALA A 116 19.77 -1.16 -3.94
N ALA A 117 19.94 -0.38 -2.87
CA ALA A 117 20.87 -0.69 -1.79
C ALA A 117 20.44 -1.87 -0.90
N ALA A 118 19.13 -2.11 -0.73
CA ALA A 118 18.58 -3.18 0.11
C ALA A 118 17.58 -4.05 -0.68
N THR A 119 18.06 -4.68 -1.75
CA THR A 119 17.28 -5.43 -2.75
C THR A 119 16.28 -6.43 -2.17
N LEU A 120 16.66 -7.22 -1.17
CA LEU A 120 15.81 -8.25 -0.58
C LEU A 120 14.64 -7.71 0.25
N PRO A 121 14.85 -6.87 1.28
CA PRO A 121 13.74 -6.29 2.05
C PRO A 121 12.91 -5.31 1.22
N ASP A 122 13.52 -4.52 0.33
CA ASP A 122 12.79 -3.55 -0.51
C ASP A 122 11.87 -4.27 -1.52
N SER A 123 12.38 -5.34 -2.15
CA SER A 123 11.57 -6.17 -3.05
C SER A 123 10.47 -6.92 -2.31
N PHE A 124 10.75 -7.45 -1.11
CA PHE A 124 9.74 -8.10 -0.29
C PHE A 124 8.62 -7.11 0.06
N LEU A 125 8.96 -5.92 0.55
CA LEU A 125 8.00 -4.88 0.92
C LEU A 125 7.13 -4.47 -0.27
N LEU A 126 7.74 -4.26 -1.45
CA LEU A 126 7.02 -3.90 -2.67
C LEU A 126 6.00 -4.97 -3.09
N ILE A 127 6.44 -6.22 -3.19
CA ILE A 127 5.59 -7.33 -3.67
C ILE A 127 4.53 -7.70 -2.64
N SER A 128 4.89 -7.81 -1.36
CA SER A 128 3.95 -8.12 -0.29
C SER A 128 2.88 -7.05 -0.15
N SER A 129 3.24 -5.76 -0.20
CA SER A 129 2.29 -4.64 -0.17
C SER A 129 1.36 -4.64 -1.38
N THR A 130 1.89 -4.93 -2.57
CA THR A 130 1.10 -5.03 -3.80
C THR A 130 0.05 -6.14 -3.69
N LEU A 131 0.46 -7.32 -3.21
CA LEU A 131 -0.45 -8.45 -3.03
C LEU A 131 -1.46 -8.21 -1.89
N ALA A 132 -1.03 -7.65 -0.76
CA ALA A 132 -1.94 -7.28 0.33
C ALA A 132 -3.00 -6.30 -0.15
N GLN A 133 -2.60 -5.27 -0.90
CA GLN A 133 -3.54 -4.30 -1.47
C GLN A 133 -4.50 -4.95 -2.47
N ALA A 134 -4.01 -5.84 -3.34
CA ALA A 134 -4.87 -6.57 -4.28
C ALA A 134 -5.88 -7.48 -3.55
N ALA A 135 -5.45 -8.15 -2.48
CA ALA A 135 -6.33 -8.97 -1.64
C ALA A 135 -7.43 -8.10 -0.98
N MET A 136 -7.08 -6.89 -0.54
CA MET A 136 -8.04 -5.91 -0.02
C MET A 136 -9.08 -5.50 -1.08
N VAL A 137 -8.63 -5.15 -2.29
CA VAL A 137 -9.52 -4.81 -3.42
C VAL A 137 -10.48 -5.97 -3.72
N LEU A 138 -9.96 -7.20 -3.70
CA LEU A 138 -10.71 -8.44 -3.89
C LEU A 138 -11.53 -8.89 -2.67
N GLN A 139 -11.59 -8.07 -1.63
CA GLN A 139 -12.46 -8.25 -0.47
C GLN A 139 -12.12 -9.53 0.31
N ARG A 140 -10.83 -9.86 0.37
CA ARG A 140 -10.30 -11.04 1.07
C ARG A 140 -9.85 -10.69 2.48
N ASN A 141 -10.36 -11.41 3.48
CA ASN A 141 -10.06 -11.14 4.90
C ASN A 141 -8.58 -11.33 5.25
N GLU A 142 -7.88 -12.19 4.52
CA GLU A 142 -6.44 -12.43 4.66
C GLU A 142 -5.61 -11.15 4.48
N THR A 143 -6.15 -10.09 3.86
CA THR A 143 -5.48 -8.79 3.74
C THR A 143 -5.07 -8.22 5.09
N TRP A 144 -5.84 -8.43 6.16
CA TRP A 144 -5.55 -7.86 7.47
C TRP A 144 -4.29 -8.46 8.09
N ILE A 145 -4.16 -9.80 7.99
CA ILE A 145 -2.97 -10.50 8.47
C ILE A 145 -1.76 -10.09 7.63
N ALA A 146 -1.92 -9.95 6.31
CA ALA A 146 -0.85 -9.48 5.45
C ALA A 146 -0.35 -8.09 5.88
N TRP A 147 -1.24 -7.12 6.13
CA TRP A 147 -0.86 -5.78 6.59
C TRP A 147 -0.25 -5.71 7.99
N ILE A 148 -0.49 -6.72 8.85
CA ILE A 148 0.16 -6.79 10.17
C ILE A 148 1.59 -7.34 10.05
N VAL A 149 1.82 -8.24 9.08
CA VAL A 149 3.13 -8.89 8.87
C VAL A 149 4.10 -7.97 8.13
N ILE A 150 3.58 -7.17 7.19
CA ILE A 150 4.33 -6.16 6.44
C ILE A 150 4.70 -5.00 7.35
#